data_AF-W9ZWS8-F1
#
_entry.id   AF-W9ZWS8-F1
#
_cell.length_a   1.000
_cell.length_b   1.000
_cell.length_c   1.000
_cell.angle_alpha   90.00
_cell.angle_beta   90.00
_cell.angle_gamma   90.00
#
_symmetry.space_group_name_H-M   'P 1'
#
loop_
_entity.id
_entity.type
_entity.pdbx_description
1 polymer ?
#
loop_
_entity_poly.entity_id
_entity_poly.type
_entity_poly.pdbx_seq_one_letter_code
_entity_poly.pdbx_strand_id
1 'polypeptide(L)'
;MLPDEAIDRAADTLAKFRNNNALNDILDQYAKQLARGQERKPFALAVVDGHGYIFDERFVKDGEEGGSRAAKQLNDTLKDSLRRKGLESCEVMVRMYANLTGLSKTLCKSGLSGAEKRSFSSFAAGFNHSYGLADFIDAGELKENADFKLKAILRLYAENAQCKHIYFAACHDVGYVSDLIPFRGNRERFTLIRTPSLLFHKEFDRLGMNVEELPGVFRHVPLTYAYSTPQSKTSVTNISTSSKGNAVCSLYMRGNCRYGSGCRFSHGDSKTSSQNSTPSPPTVGTSTKNFASDWRHGSTHAANSNIECLPRKEDITDGFVAINADEDRLDAYLPALDPEANSSPPLNISRALSHVTAAENVAEQTAFMDMFAKELIVAIASVGKVIVVSSSGVSFFAFGGFRWA
;
A
#
# COMPACT_ATOMS: atom_id res chain seq x y z
N MET A 1 -4.27 -15.08 -71.67
CA MET A 1 -4.52 -16.12 -70.64
C MET A 1 -3.16 -16.55 -70.12
N LEU A 2 -2.94 -16.47 -68.80
CA LEU A 2 -1.70 -16.99 -68.22
C LEU A 2 -1.69 -18.51 -68.43
N PRO A 3 -0.55 -19.14 -68.75
CA PRO A 3 -0.49 -20.59 -68.97
C PRO A 3 -0.87 -21.31 -67.67
N ASP A 4 -1.69 -22.36 -67.79
CA ASP A 4 -2.29 -23.08 -66.64
C ASP A 4 -1.24 -23.56 -65.62
N GLU A 5 -0.04 -23.93 -66.07
CA GLU A 5 1.07 -24.29 -65.19
C GLU A 5 1.53 -23.17 -64.24
N ALA A 6 1.41 -21.91 -64.65
CA ALA A 6 1.78 -20.78 -63.80
C ALA A 6 0.73 -20.54 -62.70
N ILE A 7 -0.53 -20.87 -62.98
CA ILE A 7 -1.65 -20.79 -62.04
C ILE A 7 -1.52 -21.93 -61.02
N ASP A 8 -1.21 -23.14 -61.46
CA ASP A 8 -1.02 -24.30 -60.57
C ASP A 8 0.20 -24.12 -59.65
N ARG A 9 1.32 -23.61 -60.18
CA ARG A 9 2.50 -23.29 -59.34
C ARG A 9 2.21 -22.20 -58.31
N ALA A 10 1.41 -21.20 -58.65
CA ALA A 10 1.01 -20.15 -57.72
C ALA A 10 0.06 -20.70 -56.63
N ALA A 11 -0.87 -21.59 -56.99
CA ALA A 11 -1.77 -22.26 -56.07
C ALA A 11 -1.02 -23.17 -55.08
N ASP A 12 -0.04 -23.94 -55.55
CA ASP A 12 0.82 -24.78 -54.71
C ASP A 12 1.71 -23.95 -53.78
N THR A 13 2.20 -22.81 -54.25
CA THR A 13 2.99 -21.88 -53.43
C THR A 13 2.11 -21.25 -52.34
N LEU A 14 0.88 -20.83 -52.66
CA LEU A 14 -0.11 -20.35 -51.70
C LEU A 14 -0.51 -21.43 -50.68
N ALA A 15 -0.67 -22.69 -51.11
CA ALA A 15 -0.96 -23.82 -50.23
C ALA A 15 0.20 -24.10 -49.25
N LYS A 16 1.45 -24.00 -49.72
CA LYS A 16 2.65 -24.11 -48.88
C LYS A 16 2.78 -22.96 -47.88
N PHE A 17 2.46 -21.72 -48.29
CA PHE A 17 2.39 -20.57 -47.37
C PHE A 17 1.28 -20.73 -46.32
N ARG A 18 0.13 -21.30 -46.69
CA ARG A 18 -0.99 -21.57 -45.78
C ARG A 18 -0.69 -22.70 -44.78
N ASN A 19 0.19 -23.65 -45.13
CA ASN A 19 0.67 -24.71 -44.24
C ASN A 19 1.85 -24.30 -43.35
N ASN A 20 2.71 -23.37 -43.78
CA ASN A 20 3.77 -22.77 -42.96
C ASN A 20 3.24 -21.60 -42.12
N ASN A 21 2.13 -21.81 -41.43
CA ASN A 21 1.46 -20.78 -40.66
C ASN A 21 2.16 -20.59 -39.30
N ALA A 22 3.41 -20.13 -39.33
CA ALA A 22 4.13 -19.65 -38.14
C ALA A 22 3.30 -18.62 -37.38
N LEU A 23 2.39 -17.92 -38.06
CA LEU A 23 1.40 -17.05 -37.45
C LEU A 23 0.44 -17.79 -36.52
N ASN A 24 -0.05 -18.98 -36.88
CA ASN A 24 -0.90 -19.78 -35.99
C ASN A 24 -0.11 -20.29 -34.78
N ASP A 25 1.14 -20.70 -34.97
CA ASP A 25 2.02 -21.12 -33.87
C ASP A 25 2.34 -19.94 -32.95
N ILE A 26 2.61 -18.75 -33.50
CA ILE A 26 2.82 -17.52 -32.73
C ILE A 26 1.53 -17.11 -32.01
N LEU A 27 0.37 -17.18 -32.65
CA LEU A 27 -0.93 -16.90 -32.03
C LEU A 27 -1.24 -17.89 -30.92
N ASP A 28 -0.95 -19.17 -31.11
CA ASP A 28 -1.11 -20.21 -30.10
C ASP A 28 -0.10 -20.04 -28.97
N GLN A 29 1.13 -19.62 -29.26
CA GLN A 29 2.15 -19.29 -28.27
C GLN A 29 1.80 -18.03 -27.49
N TYR A 30 1.20 -17.02 -28.14
CA TYR A 30 0.68 -15.80 -27.52
C TYR A 30 -0.55 -16.12 -26.66
N ALA A 31 -1.46 -16.97 -27.14
CA ALA A 31 -2.59 -17.49 -26.39
C ALA A 31 -2.12 -18.30 -25.17
N LYS A 32 -1.07 -19.12 -25.32
CA LYS A 32 -0.41 -19.83 -24.21
C LYS A 32 0.30 -18.88 -23.24
N GLN A 33 0.87 -17.76 -23.70
CA GLN A 33 1.42 -16.72 -22.82
C GLN A 33 0.33 -15.97 -22.04
N LEU A 34 -0.79 -15.66 -22.69
CA LEU A 34 -1.98 -15.09 -22.04
C LEU A 34 -2.59 -16.11 -21.05
N ALA A 35 -2.63 -17.39 -21.41
CA ALA A 35 -3.12 -18.48 -20.56
C ALA A 35 -2.17 -18.80 -19.40
N ARG A 36 -0.85 -18.63 -19.55
CA ARG A 36 0.11 -18.67 -18.43
C ARG A 36 -0.16 -17.58 -17.39
N GLY A 37 -0.81 -16.48 -17.78
CA GLY A 37 -1.38 -15.49 -16.85
C GLY A 37 -2.65 -15.99 -16.13
N GLN A 38 -3.40 -16.93 -16.73
CA GLN A 38 -4.59 -17.58 -16.17
C GLN A 38 -4.27 -18.83 -15.33
N GLU A 39 -3.11 -19.47 -15.49
CA GLU A 39 -2.66 -20.60 -14.64
C GLU A 39 -2.44 -20.20 -13.18
N ARG A 40 -2.45 -18.90 -12.87
CA ARG A 40 -2.33 -18.43 -11.49
C ARG A 40 -3.71 -18.30 -10.87
N LYS A 41 -3.92 -18.92 -9.70
CA LYS A 41 -5.17 -18.86 -8.93
C LYS A 41 -5.60 -17.40 -8.75
N PRO A 42 -6.72 -16.95 -9.37
CA PRO A 42 -7.23 -15.61 -9.20
C PRO A 42 -7.76 -15.43 -7.78
N PHE A 43 -7.76 -14.19 -7.29
CA PHE A 43 -8.28 -13.90 -5.97
C PHE A 43 -9.01 -12.56 -5.93
N ALA A 44 -9.85 -12.42 -4.92
CA ALA A 44 -10.44 -11.18 -4.48
C ALA A 44 -9.83 -10.78 -3.14
N LEU A 45 -9.51 -9.50 -2.98
CA LEU A 45 -8.96 -8.94 -1.75
C LEU A 45 -10.05 -8.21 -0.98
N ALA A 46 -10.16 -8.44 0.33
CA ALA A 46 -10.89 -7.60 1.25
C ALA A 46 -9.89 -6.88 2.15
N VAL A 47 -9.84 -5.55 2.06
CA VAL A 47 -9.01 -4.72 2.94
C VAL A 47 -9.92 -3.98 3.91
N VAL A 48 -9.69 -4.18 5.20
CA VAL A 48 -10.60 -3.75 6.27
C VAL A 48 -9.86 -2.89 7.29
N ASP A 49 -10.41 -1.71 7.59
CA ASP A 49 -9.97 -0.90 8.71
C ASP A 49 -10.66 -1.39 9.99
N GLY A 50 -9.89 -2.06 10.84
CA GLY A 50 -10.37 -2.66 12.06
C GLY A 50 -10.66 -1.69 13.20
N HIS A 51 -10.42 -0.38 13.05
CA HIS A 51 -10.90 0.62 14.01
C HIS A 51 -12.36 0.98 13.78
N GLY A 52 -12.77 1.08 12.51
CA GLY A 52 -14.16 1.40 12.14
C GLY A 52 -15.04 0.16 12.04
N TYR A 53 -14.57 -0.88 11.36
CA TYR A 53 -15.37 -2.06 11.01
C TYR A 53 -15.25 -3.13 12.09
N ILE A 54 -15.92 -2.89 13.21
CA ILE A 54 -15.92 -3.78 14.37
C ILE A 54 -16.91 -4.94 14.13
N PHE A 55 -16.46 -6.18 14.38
CA PHE A 55 -17.31 -7.37 14.30
C PHE A 55 -18.44 -7.34 15.32
N ASP A 56 -19.54 -8.05 15.00
CA ASP A 56 -20.66 -8.21 15.91
C ASP A 56 -20.22 -8.71 17.29
N GLU A 57 -20.89 -8.24 18.36
CA GLU A 57 -20.50 -8.58 19.73
C GLU A 57 -20.56 -10.06 20.04
N ARG A 58 -21.41 -10.82 19.34
CA ARG A 58 -21.47 -12.30 19.47
C ARG A 58 -20.19 -12.99 19.03
N PHE A 59 -19.32 -12.30 18.31
CA PHE A 59 -17.98 -12.77 17.98
C PHE A 59 -16.97 -12.19 18.96
N VAL A 60 -17.00 -10.87 19.18
CA VAL A 60 -16.00 -10.19 20.01
C VAL A 60 -15.94 -10.75 21.43
N LYS A 61 -17.11 -11.05 22.05
CA LYS A 61 -17.19 -11.57 23.42
C LYS A 61 -16.66 -13.00 23.58
N ASP A 62 -16.58 -13.76 22.49
CA ASP A 62 -16.19 -15.18 22.50
C ASP A 62 -14.68 -15.38 22.27
N GLY A 63 -13.90 -14.31 22.26
CA GLY A 63 -12.44 -14.38 22.15
C GLY A 63 -11.98 -15.13 20.90
N GLU A 64 -11.15 -16.16 21.08
CA GLU A 64 -10.54 -16.96 20.00
C GLU A 64 -11.59 -17.66 19.10
N GLU A 65 -12.52 -18.41 19.68
CA GLU A 65 -13.61 -19.05 18.93
C GLU A 65 -14.47 -18.01 18.20
N GLY A 66 -14.67 -16.85 18.82
CA GLY A 66 -15.34 -15.72 18.21
C GLY A 66 -14.63 -15.19 16.97
N GLY A 67 -13.31 -15.01 17.05
CA GLY A 67 -12.46 -14.61 15.93
C GLY A 67 -12.52 -15.58 14.76
N SER A 68 -12.50 -16.89 15.06
CA SER A 68 -12.60 -17.94 14.05
C SER A 68 -13.94 -17.92 13.32
N ARG A 69 -15.05 -17.82 14.06
CA ARG A 69 -16.39 -17.71 13.48
C ARG A 69 -16.58 -16.41 12.70
N ALA A 70 -16.03 -15.29 13.17
CA ALA A 70 -16.10 -14.00 12.48
C ALA A 70 -15.40 -14.04 11.12
N ALA A 71 -14.18 -14.56 11.07
CA ALA A 71 -13.43 -14.71 9.84
C ALA A 71 -14.15 -15.62 8.83
N LYS A 72 -14.69 -16.75 9.30
CA LYS A 72 -15.49 -17.65 8.47
C LYS A 72 -16.73 -16.95 7.90
N GLN A 73 -17.52 -16.25 8.72
CA GLN A 73 -18.72 -15.57 8.24
C GLN A 73 -18.38 -14.44 7.26
N LEU A 74 -17.31 -13.67 7.51
CA LEU A 74 -16.84 -12.65 6.59
C LEU A 74 -16.47 -13.27 5.24
N ASN A 75 -15.67 -14.33 5.25
CA ASN A 75 -15.29 -15.06 4.04
C ASN A 75 -16.50 -15.61 3.27
N ASP A 76 -17.45 -16.26 3.95
CA ASP A 76 -18.64 -16.83 3.32
C ASP A 76 -19.52 -15.74 2.68
N THR A 77 -19.68 -14.60 3.37
CA THR A 77 -20.44 -13.45 2.85
C THR A 77 -19.77 -12.82 1.63
N LEU A 78 -18.43 -12.76 1.62
CA LEU A 78 -17.67 -12.29 0.46
C LEU A 78 -17.77 -13.27 -0.71
N LYS A 79 -17.69 -14.58 -0.48
CA LYS A 79 -17.89 -15.61 -1.52
C LYS A 79 -19.28 -15.53 -2.15
N ASP A 80 -20.31 -15.31 -1.35
CA ASP A 80 -21.67 -15.07 -1.85
C ASP A 80 -21.76 -13.82 -2.72
N SER A 81 -21.07 -12.75 -2.34
CA SER A 81 -20.97 -11.52 -3.13
C SER A 81 -20.22 -11.73 -4.46
N LEU A 82 -19.16 -12.54 -4.46
CA LEU A 82 -18.40 -12.89 -5.67
C LEU A 82 -19.20 -13.78 -6.61
N ARG A 83 -19.96 -14.75 -6.09
CA ARG A 83 -20.85 -15.61 -6.90
C ARG A 83 -21.88 -14.77 -7.67
N ARG A 84 -22.45 -13.73 -7.04
CA ARG A 84 -23.35 -12.78 -7.73
C ARG A 84 -22.67 -11.98 -8.85
N LYS A 85 -21.34 -11.88 -8.83
CA LYS A 85 -20.52 -11.16 -9.82
C LYS A 85 -19.90 -12.07 -10.88
N GLY A 86 -20.15 -13.38 -10.83
CA GLY A 86 -19.48 -14.36 -11.71
C GLY A 86 -18.00 -14.55 -11.42
N LEU A 87 -17.58 -14.32 -10.17
CA LEU A 87 -16.19 -14.42 -9.69
C LEU A 87 -16.01 -15.54 -8.66
N GLU A 88 -16.86 -16.57 -8.68
CA GLU A 88 -16.82 -17.70 -7.73
C GLU A 88 -15.54 -18.54 -7.80
N SER A 89 -14.77 -18.43 -8.89
CA SER A 89 -13.47 -19.10 -9.03
C SER A 89 -12.33 -18.41 -8.27
N CYS A 90 -12.57 -17.21 -7.73
CA CYS A 90 -11.57 -16.46 -6.97
C CYS A 90 -11.45 -16.98 -5.53
N GLU A 91 -10.22 -17.18 -5.07
CA GLU A 91 -9.95 -17.29 -3.63
C GLU A 91 -10.20 -15.93 -2.95
N VAL A 92 -10.57 -15.95 -1.67
CA VAL A 92 -10.81 -14.72 -0.90
C VAL A 92 -9.63 -14.49 0.02
N MET A 93 -8.95 -13.35 -0.12
CA MET A 93 -7.91 -12.91 0.80
C MET A 93 -8.45 -11.78 1.65
N VAL A 94 -8.41 -11.90 2.97
CA VAL A 94 -8.89 -10.89 3.92
C VAL A 94 -7.72 -10.33 4.70
N ARG A 95 -7.57 -9.00 4.71
CA ARG A 95 -6.55 -8.30 5.48
C ARG A 95 -7.16 -7.17 6.28
N MET A 96 -7.21 -7.35 7.58
CA MET A 96 -7.74 -6.39 8.53
C MET A 96 -6.60 -5.71 9.29
N TYR A 97 -6.60 -4.38 9.33
CA TYR A 97 -5.55 -3.59 9.97
C TYR A 97 -6.10 -2.83 11.16
N ALA A 98 -5.48 -2.98 12.33
CA ALA A 98 -5.83 -2.19 13.51
C ALA A 98 -4.62 -1.97 14.41
N ASN A 99 -4.64 -0.91 15.21
CA ASN A 99 -3.79 -0.80 16.39
C ASN A 99 -4.43 -1.68 17.48
N LEU A 100 -3.87 -2.87 17.73
CA LEU A 100 -4.51 -3.85 18.61
C LEU A 100 -4.64 -3.33 20.05
N THR A 101 -3.65 -2.57 20.51
CA THR A 101 -3.67 -1.91 21.83
C THR A 101 -4.81 -0.87 21.91
N GLY A 102 -4.88 0.01 20.90
CA GLY A 102 -5.90 1.05 20.83
C GLY A 102 -7.32 0.48 20.72
N LEU A 103 -7.47 -0.57 19.90
CA LEU A 103 -8.73 -1.28 19.73
C LEU A 103 -9.15 -2.00 21.02
N SER A 104 -8.24 -2.70 21.70
CA SER A 104 -8.51 -3.36 23.00
C SER A 104 -9.04 -2.37 24.04
N LYS A 105 -8.42 -1.19 24.14
CA LYS A 105 -8.87 -0.11 25.02
C LYS A 105 -10.27 0.39 24.67
N THR A 106 -10.59 0.45 23.38
CA THR A 106 -11.91 0.88 22.87
C THR A 106 -12.99 -0.15 23.14
N LEU A 107 -12.69 -1.42 22.95
CA LEU A 107 -13.63 -2.50 23.23
C LEU A 107 -13.83 -2.69 24.75
N CYS A 108 -12.81 -2.45 25.58
CA CYS A 108 -12.96 -2.47 27.03
C CYS A 108 -13.96 -1.44 27.54
N LYS A 109 -13.88 -0.18 27.06
CA LYS A 109 -14.83 0.88 27.47
C LYS A 109 -16.28 0.60 27.06
N SER A 110 -16.49 -0.21 26.03
CA SER A 110 -17.82 -0.63 25.57
C SER A 110 -18.27 -1.96 26.21
N GLY A 111 -17.49 -2.52 27.13
CA GLY A 111 -17.82 -3.78 27.81
C GLY A 111 -17.70 -5.02 26.92
N LEU A 112 -16.96 -4.93 25.81
CA LEU A 112 -16.80 -6.00 24.82
C LEU A 112 -15.49 -6.80 24.99
N SER A 113 -14.48 -6.21 25.63
CA SER A 113 -13.18 -6.86 25.85
C SER A 113 -12.66 -6.59 27.26
N GLY A 114 -11.69 -7.40 27.72
CA GLY A 114 -11.06 -7.25 29.03
C GLY A 114 -10.24 -5.95 29.18
N ALA A 115 -9.85 -5.64 30.42
CA ALA A 115 -9.10 -4.41 30.74
C ALA A 115 -7.61 -4.44 30.33
N GLU A 116 -7.09 -5.60 29.95
CA GLU A 116 -5.69 -5.76 29.58
C GLU A 116 -5.35 -5.03 28.27
N LYS A 117 -4.08 -4.58 28.17
CA LYS A 117 -3.59 -3.77 27.04
C LYS A 117 -3.87 -4.41 25.67
N ARG A 118 -3.81 -5.74 25.58
CA ARG A 118 -4.08 -6.54 24.38
C ARG A 118 -5.17 -7.58 24.61
N SER A 119 -6.21 -7.22 25.35
CA SER A 119 -7.33 -8.13 25.65
C SER A 119 -8.05 -8.67 24.39
N PHE A 120 -7.94 -7.96 23.25
CA PHE A 120 -8.49 -8.42 21.97
C PHE A 120 -7.56 -9.39 21.19
N SER A 121 -6.40 -9.74 21.75
CA SER A 121 -5.43 -10.61 21.06
C SER A 121 -5.92 -12.04 20.83
N SER A 122 -6.72 -12.60 21.75
CA SER A 122 -7.30 -13.93 21.57
C SER A 122 -8.23 -13.97 20.36
N PHE A 123 -9.08 -12.95 20.19
CA PHE A 123 -9.90 -12.78 19.00
C PHE A 123 -9.04 -12.68 17.72
N ALA A 124 -8.00 -11.85 17.73
CA ALA A 124 -7.13 -11.71 16.56
C ALA A 124 -6.40 -13.02 16.21
N ALA A 125 -5.96 -13.78 17.21
CA ALA A 125 -5.40 -15.13 17.01
C ALA A 125 -6.45 -16.07 16.38
N GLY A 126 -7.67 -16.06 16.95
CA GLY A 126 -8.88 -16.69 16.45
C GLY A 126 -9.18 -16.42 14.97
N PHE A 127 -9.03 -15.16 14.58
CA PHE A 127 -9.22 -14.73 13.22
C PHE A 127 -8.14 -15.29 12.29
N ASN A 128 -6.86 -15.23 12.71
CA ASN A 128 -5.70 -15.60 11.90
C ASN A 128 -5.60 -17.09 11.59
N HIS A 129 -5.95 -17.97 12.53
CA HIS A 129 -5.87 -19.43 12.31
C HIS A 129 -7.13 -20.05 11.69
N SER A 130 -8.18 -19.25 11.43
CA SER A 130 -9.47 -19.73 10.93
C SER A 130 -9.44 -20.22 9.47
N TYR A 131 -8.73 -19.49 8.61
CA TYR A 131 -8.60 -19.75 7.18
C TYR A 131 -7.28 -19.16 6.69
N GLY A 132 -6.57 -19.89 5.83
CA GLY A 132 -5.18 -19.60 5.48
C GLY A 132 -4.90 -18.26 4.77
N LEU A 133 -5.92 -17.49 4.38
CA LEU A 133 -5.77 -16.15 3.80
C LEU A 133 -6.54 -15.07 4.59
N ALA A 134 -6.87 -15.34 5.85
CA ALA A 134 -7.49 -14.37 6.75
C ALA A 134 -6.45 -13.83 7.73
N ASP A 135 -6.11 -12.55 7.59
CA ASP A 135 -5.11 -11.88 8.41
C ASP A 135 -5.73 -10.72 9.19
N PHE A 136 -5.54 -10.72 10.50
CA PHE A 136 -5.72 -9.61 11.42
C PHE A 136 -4.33 -9.11 11.83
N ILE A 137 -3.96 -7.96 11.29
CA ILE A 137 -2.63 -7.37 11.41
C ILE A 137 -2.64 -6.26 12.46
N ASP A 138 -1.84 -6.42 13.51
CA ASP A 138 -1.49 -5.32 14.40
C ASP A 138 -0.59 -4.31 13.65
N ALA A 139 -1.11 -3.11 13.43
CA ALA A 139 -0.40 -2.01 12.79
C ALA A 139 0.55 -1.27 13.76
N GLY A 140 0.52 -1.63 15.05
CA GLY A 140 1.27 -0.97 16.10
C GLY A 140 0.54 0.24 16.69
N GLU A 141 1.16 0.88 17.68
CA GLU A 141 0.48 1.83 18.56
C GLU A 141 0.41 3.27 18.03
N LEU A 142 1.22 3.58 17.00
CA LEU A 142 1.24 4.91 16.43
C LEU A 142 -0.06 5.19 15.66
N LYS A 143 -0.51 6.43 15.79
CA LYS A 143 -1.66 6.93 15.03
C LYS A 143 -1.37 6.80 13.53
N GLU A 144 -2.38 6.47 12.73
CA GLU A 144 -2.32 6.43 11.26
C GLU A 144 -1.46 5.29 10.67
N ASN A 145 -0.84 4.44 11.49
CA ASN A 145 -0.12 3.26 10.99
C ASN A 145 -1.03 2.26 10.26
N ALA A 146 -2.26 2.06 10.75
CA ALA A 146 -3.22 1.20 10.09
C ALA A 146 -3.58 1.79 8.72
N ASP A 147 -3.92 3.07 8.67
CA ASP A 147 -4.26 3.79 7.44
C ASP A 147 -3.12 3.76 6.43
N PHE A 148 -1.88 3.95 6.89
CA PHE A 148 -0.68 3.85 6.07
C PHE A 148 -0.55 2.47 5.41
N LYS A 149 -0.70 1.38 6.18
CA LYS A 149 -0.65 0.01 5.65
C LYS A 149 -1.82 -0.25 4.69
N LEU A 150 -3.01 0.19 5.05
CA LEU A 150 -4.23 -0.02 4.29
C LEU A 150 -4.14 0.63 2.90
N LYS A 151 -3.63 1.87 2.83
CA LYS A 151 -3.37 2.59 1.58
C LYS A 151 -2.30 1.91 0.73
N ALA A 152 -1.20 1.46 1.33
CA ALA A 152 -0.14 0.77 0.61
C ALA A 152 -0.64 -0.54 -0.03
N ILE A 153 -1.43 -1.33 0.72
CA ILE A 153 -1.99 -2.60 0.26
C ILE A 153 -3.04 -2.40 -0.81
N LEU A 154 -3.91 -1.40 -0.67
CA LEU A 154 -4.87 -1.02 -1.71
C LEU A 154 -4.15 -0.77 -3.03
N ARG A 155 -3.15 0.11 -3.05
CA ARG A 155 -2.40 0.48 -4.26
C ARG A 155 -1.71 -0.72 -4.89
N LEU A 156 -1.03 -1.55 -4.08
CA LEU A 156 -0.33 -2.74 -4.55
C LEU A 156 -1.26 -3.72 -5.28
N TYR A 157 -2.43 -4.01 -4.72
CA TYR A 157 -3.33 -5.01 -5.29
C TYR A 157 -4.28 -4.44 -6.35
N ALA A 158 -4.52 -3.13 -6.36
CA ALA A 158 -5.27 -2.47 -7.42
C ALA A 158 -4.58 -2.58 -8.79
N GLU A 159 -3.26 -2.73 -8.83
CA GLU A 159 -2.50 -2.94 -10.08
C GLU A 159 -2.24 -4.42 -10.38
N ASN A 160 -2.55 -5.32 -9.45
CA ASN A 160 -2.24 -6.74 -9.59
C ASN A 160 -3.24 -7.46 -10.53
N ALA A 161 -2.74 -8.02 -11.64
CA ALA A 161 -3.56 -8.71 -12.64
C ALA A 161 -4.31 -9.96 -12.13
N GLN A 162 -3.84 -10.59 -11.05
CA GLN A 162 -4.50 -11.73 -10.41
C GLN A 162 -5.59 -11.31 -9.43
N CYS A 163 -5.54 -10.08 -8.92
CA CYS A 163 -6.56 -9.50 -8.06
C CYS A 163 -7.74 -9.03 -8.92
N LYS A 164 -8.76 -9.88 -9.02
CA LYS A 164 -9.94 -9.66 -9.87
C LYS A 164 -10.97 -8.74 -9.24
N HIS A 165 -10.99 -8.65 -7.91
CA HIS A 165 -11.93 -7.79 -7.19
C HIS A 165 -11.35 -7.31 -5.86
N ILE A 166 -11.74 -6.10 -5.44
CA ILE A 166 -11.33 -5.48 -4.18
C ILE A 166 -12.58 -5.03 -3.42
N TYR A 167 -12.74 -5.58 -2.22
CA TYR A 167 -13.65 -5.08 -1.20
C TYR A 167 -12.90 -4.12 -0.29
N PHE A 168 -13.38 -2.89 -0.20
CA PHE A 168 -12.75 -1.84 0.59
C PHE A 168 -13.66 -1.43 1.75
N ALA A 169 -13.26 -1.78 2.97
CA ALA A 169 -14.00 -1.50 4.20
C ALA A 169 -13.22 -0.48 5.05
N ALA A 170 -13.17 0.77 4.59
CA ALA A 170 -12.60 1.90 5.34
C ALA A 170 -13.39 3.21 5.10
N CYS A 171 -14.65 3.12 4.66
CA CYS A 171 -15.44 4.26 4.17
C CYS A 171 -16.02 5.18 5.26
N HIS A 172 -15.49 5.11 6.48
CA HIS A 172 -15.82 6.01 7.59
C HIS A 172 -14.86 7.20 7.69
N ASP A 173 -13.69 7.11 7.05
CA ASP A 173 -12.70 8.19 6.99
C ASP A 173 -12.53 8.71 5.55
N VAL A 174 -12.84 9.98 5.35
CA VAL A 174 -12.68 10.68 4.06
C VAL A 174 -11.22 10.74 3.59
N GLY A 175 -10.26 10.54 4.51
CA GLY A 175 -8.84 10.47 4.22
C GLY A 175 -8.43 9.32 3.27
N TYR A 176 -9.31 8.37 2.98
CA TYR A 176 -9.11 7.32 1.97
C TYR A 176 -9.64 7.67 0.58
N VAL A 177 -10.43 8.75 0.43
CA VAL A 177 -11.04 9.11 -0.86
C VAL A 177 -9.96 9.40 -1.91
N SER A 178 -8.91 10.13 -1.55
CA SER A 178 -7.81 10.48 -2.47
C SER A 178 -7.12 9.24 -3.06
N ASP A 179 -7.00 8.16 -2.28
CA ASP A 179 -6.42 6.89 -2.71
C ASP A 179 -7.32 6.09 -3.66
N LEU A 180 -8.63 6.35 -3.63
CA LEU A 180 -9.62 5.68 -4.48
C LEU A 180 -9.95 6.44 -5.76
N ILE A 181 -9.63 7.75 -5.82
CA ILE A 181 -9.84 8.59 -7.02
C ILE A 181 -9.27 7.95 -8.31
N PRO A 182 -8.07 7.36 -8.33
CA PRO A 182 -7.53 6.72 -9.53
C PRO A 182 -8.39 5.59 -10.10
N PHE A 183 -9.27 5.01 -9.28
CA PHE A 183 -10.14 3.88 -9.64
C PHE A 183 -11.61 4.28 -9.78
N ARG A 184 -11.90 5.58 -9.83
CA ARG A 184 -13.26 6.14 -9.96
C ARG A 184 -13.99 5.53 -11.16
N GLY A 185 -15.25 5.13 -10.95
CA GLY A 185 -16.11 4.52 -11.96
C GLY A 185 -15.87 3.02 -12.18
N ASN A 186 -14.84 2.42 -11.56
CA ASN A 186 -14.53 1.01 -11.74
C ASN A 186 -15.41 0.09 -10.87
N ARG A 187 -16.67 -0.08 -11.30
CA ARG A 187 -17.69 -0.88 -10.60
C ARG A 187 -17.41 -2.38 -10.63
N GLU A 188 -16.77 -2.85 -11.68
CA GLU A 188 -16.49 -4.29 -11.85
C GLU A 188 -15.41 -4.77 -10.88
N ARG A 189 -14.43 -3.91 -10.58
CA ARG A 189 -13.28 -4.28 -9.75
C ARG A 189 -13.38 -3.83 -8.29
N PHE A 190 -14.12 -2.77 -7.98
CA PHE A 190 -14.20 -2.22 -6.62
C PHE A 190 -15.61 -2.26 -6.04
N THR A 191 -15.69 -2.80 -4.83
CA THR A 191 -16.88 -2.72 -3.97
C THR A 191 -16.51 -2.06 -2.64
N LEU A 192 -17.12 -0.94 -2.34
CA LEU A 192 -17.03 -0.26 -1.05
C LEU A 192 -17.98 -0.93 -0.05
N ILE A 193 -17.48 -1.27 1.12
CA ILE A 193 -18.30 -1.87 2.17
C ILE A 193 -18.87 -0.78 3.05
N ARG A 194 -20.18 -0.77 3.23
CA ARG A 194 -20.86 0.04 4.25
C ARG A 194 -21.33 -0.84 5.41
N THR A 195 -21.48 -0.23 6.57
CA THR A 195 -22.11 -0.86 7.74
C THR A 195 -23.02 0.16 8.44
N PRO A 196 -24.17 -0.26 9.00
CA PRO A 196 -25.06 0.64 9.75
C PRO A 196 -24.40 1.28 10.99
N SER A 197 -23.35 0.67 11.54
CA SER A 197 -22.63 1.20 12.70
C SER A 197 -21.72 2.40 12.40
N LEU A 198 -21.52 2.75 11.13
CA LEU A 198 -20.62 3.82 10.71
C LEU A 198 -21.32 4.80 9.78
N LEU A 199 -20.91 6.07 9.85
CA LEU A 199 -21.32 7.07 8.88
C LEU A 199 -20.61 6.81 7.54
N PHE A 200 -21.39 6.48 6.50
CA PHE A 200 -20.88 6.38 5.14
C PHE A 200 -20.86 7.79 4.51
N HIS A 201 -19.67 8.32 4.24
CA HIS A 201 -19.54 9.69 3.73
C HIS A 201 -19.96 9.81 2.26
N LYS A 202 -20.69 10.89 1.90
CA LYS A 202 -21.20 11.12 0.53
C LYS A 202 -20.10 11.28 -0.53
N GLU A 203 -18.86 11.53 -0.13
CA GLU A 203 -17.74 11.59 -1.06
C GLU A 203 -17.43 10.23 -1.69
N PHE A 204 -17.70 9.14 -0.98
CA PHE A 204 -17.55 7.79 -1.53
C PHE A 204 -18.58 7.50 -2.62
N ASP A 205 -19.80 8.05 -2.52
CA ASP A 205 -20.82 7.92 -3.58
C ASP A 205 -20.35 8.55 -4.90
N ARG A 206 -19.58 9.65 -4.83
CA ARG A 206 -19.06 10.36 -6.00
C ARG A 206 -18.01 9.55 -6.78
N LEU A 207 -17.45 8.51 -6.16
CA LEU A 207 -16.48 7.62 -6.80
C LEU A 207 -17.15 6.65 -7.79
N GLY A 208 -18.48 6.48 -7.75
CA GLY A 208 -19.20 5.67 -8.71
C GLY A 208 -18.88 4.17 -8.66
N MET A 209 -18.27 3.69 -7.57
CA MET A 209 -17.98 2.25 -7.31
C MET A 209 -19.25 1.51 -6.85
N ASN A 210 -19.19 0.18 -6.76
CA ASN A 210 -20.26 -0.58 -6.11
C ASN A 210 -20.22 -0.35 -4.60
N VAL A 211 -21.38 -0.40 -3.95
CA VAL A 211 -21.50 -0.30 -2.49
C VAL A 211 -22.32 -1.48 -2.00
N GLU A 212 -21.77 -2.26 -1.08
CA GLU A 212 -22.45 -3.41 -0.48
C GLU A 212 -22.37 -3.37 1.04
N GLU A 213 -23.35 -3.99 1.70
CA GLU A 213 -23.30 -4.29 3.12
C GLU A 213 -22.98 -5.78 3.29
N LEU A 214 -22.31 -6.15 4.38
CA LEU A 214 -22.01 -7.53 4.74
C LEU A 214 -22.88 -7.93 5.95
N PRO A 215 -24.07 -8.50 5.74
CA PRO A 215 -25.05 -8.70 6.81
C PRO A 215 -24.54 -9.61 7.92
N GLY A 216 -24.71 -9.19 9.17
CA GLY A 216 -24.37 -9.97 10.35
C GLY A 216 -22.87 -10.20 10.59
N VAL A 217 -21.99 -9.58 9.79
CA VAL A 217 -20.53 -9.63 10.00
C VAL A 217 -20.12 -8.56 11.00
N PHE A 218 -20.41 -7.30 10.66
CA PHE A 218 -20.09 -6.15 11.49
C PHE A 218 -21.26 -5.77 12.38
N ARG A 219 -20.97 -4.99 13.42
CA ARG A 219 -22.00 -4.45 14.31
C ARG A 219 -23.01 -3.63 13.52
N HIS A 220 -24.27 -3.68 13.94
CA HIS A 220 -25.31 -2.77 13.46
C HIS A 220 -25.40 -1.47 14.27
N VAL A 221 -24.93 -1.50 15.52
CA VAL A 221 -24.96 -0.36 16.44
C VAL A 221 -23.54 0.19 16.60
N PRO A 222 -23.32 1.51 16.42
CA PRO A 222 -22.03 2.14 16.70
C PRO A 222 -21.53 1.77 18.09
N LEU A 223 -20.21 1.66 18.26
CA LEU A 223 -19.68 1.64 19.62
C LEU A 223 -20.08 2.94 20.30
N THR A 224 -20.65 2.85 21.49
CA THR A 224 -21.01 4.00 22.31
C THR A 224 -19.74 4.70 22.72
N TYR A 225 -19.27 5.60 21.87
CA TYR A 225 -18.10 6.41 22.11
C TYR A 225 -18.55 7.86 22.05
N ALA A 226 -18.35 8.57 23.15
CA ALA A 226 -18.21 10.02 23.12
C ALA A 226 -16.92 10.37 22.36
N TYR A 227 -16.95 10.26 21.03
CA TYR A 227 -15.98 10.95 20.19
C TYR A 227 -16.37 12.43 20.19
N SER A 228 -15.82 13.18 21.13
CA SER A 228 -15.69 14.64 21.00
C SER A 228 -14.69 14.90 19.88
N THR A 229 -15.16 14.91 18.64
CA THR A 229 -14.46 15.61 17.56
C THR A 229 -14.51 17.10 17.88
N PRO A 230 -13.39 17.84 17.92
CA PRO A 230 -13.44 19.29 17.88
C PRO A 230 -13.81 19.67 16.45
N GLN A 231 -15.11 19.63 16.12
CA GLN A 231 -15.63 20.31 14.95
C GLN A 231 -15.38 21.80 15.13
N SER A 232 -14.53 22.33 14.26
CA SER A 232 -14.47 23.71 13.85
C SER A 232 -15.90 24.23 13.59
N LYS A 233 -16.43 24.97 14.57
CA LYS A 233 -17.67 25.72 14.38
C LYS A 233 -17.37 26.88 13.44
N THR A 234 -17.80 26.73 12.20
CA THR A 234 -18.02 27.84 11.28
C THR A 234 -19.00 28.82 11.92
N SER A 235 -18.56 30.07 11.95
CA SER A 235 -19.22 31.23 12.50
C SER A 235 -20.51 31.57 11.75
N VAL A 236 -21.64 31.50 12.44
CA VAL A 236 -22.78 32.38 12.19
C VAL A 236 -22.83 33.36 13.36
N THR A 237 -22.60 34.62 13.02
CA THR A 237 -22.78 35.80 13.88
C THR A 237 -24.15 35.80 14.53
N ASN A 238 -24.18 35.89 15.86
CA ASN A 238 -25.10 36.81 16.54
C ASN A 238 -24.57 37.23 17.90
N ILE A 239 -24.63 38.53 18.10
CA ILE A 239 -24.23 39.32 19.26
C ILE A 239 -25.19 39.04 20.41
N SER A 240 -24.67 38.68 21.60
CA SER A 240 -24.90 39.39 22.87
C SER A 240 -24.57 38.54 24.13
N THR A 241 -23.97 39.24 25.10
CA THR A 241 -23.99 38.99 26.56
C THR A 241 -23.23 37.80 27.17
N SER A 242 -21.99 38.10 27.60
CA SER A 242 -21.43 37.83 28.94
C SER A 242 -21.86 36.56 29.71
N SER A 243 -20.98 35.55 29.73
CA SER A 243 -20.79 34.71 30.92
C SER A 243 -19.34 34.20 30.99
N LYS A 244 -18.66 34.57 32.07
CA LYS A 244 -17.28 34.18 32.38
C LYS A 244 -17.25 32.68 32.72
N GLY A 245 -16.50 31.89 31.95
CA GLY A 245 -16.25 30.49 32.29
C GLY A 245 -15.22 30.39 33.41
N ASN A 246 -15.63 29.86 34.57
CA ASN A 246 -14.83 29.68 35.80
C ASN A 246 -13.66 28.67 35.71
N ALA A 247 -13.16 28.34 34.51
CA ALA A 247 -12.05 27.40 34.37
C ALA A 247 -10.69 28.12 34.47
N VAL A 248 -9.86 27.70 35.43
CA VAL A 248 -8.49 28.21 35.64
C VAL A 248 -7.58 27.81 34.49
N CYS A 249 -6.73 28.72 34.04
CA CYS A 249 -5.81 28.46 32.94
C CYS A 249 -4.67 27.52 33.37
N SER A 250 -4.69 26.28 32.86
CA SER A 250 -3.65 25.29 33.16
C SER A 250 -2.26 25.67 32.63
N LEU A 251 -2.18 26.42 31.52
CA LEU A 251 -0.91 26.96 31.02
C LEU A 251 -0.37 28.10 31.88
N TYR A 252 -1.24 28.89 32.51
CA TYR A 252 -0.82 29.96 33.42
C TYR A 252 -0.28 29.38 34.73
N MET A 253 -0.95 28.36 35.26
CA MET A 253 -0.44 27.62 36.43
C MET A 253 0.95 27.01 36.19
N ARG A 254 1.31 26.73 34.94
CA ARG A 254 2.63 26.18 34.55
C ARG A 254 3.61 27.25 34.07
N GLY A 255 3.27 28.54 34.17
CA GLY A 255 4.14 29.65 33.74
C GLY A 255 4.31 29.83 32.23
N ASN A 256 3.58 29.06 31.41
CA ASN A 256 3.75 29.01 29.95
C ASN A 256 2.59 29.69 29.18
N CYS A 257 1.70 30.43 29.86
CA CYS A 257 0.61 31.13 29.19
C CYS A 257 1.11 32.38 28.45
N ARG A 258 1.05 32.37 27.13
CA ARG A 258 1.46 33.49 26.26
C ARG A 258 0.40 34.58 26.10
N TYR A 259 -0.81 34.36 26.62
CA TYR A 259 -1.98 35.23 26.39
C TYR A 259 -2.23 36.25 27.49
N GLY A 260 -1.46 36.24 28.58
CA GLY A 260 -1.52 37.26 29.64
C GLY A 260 -2.93 37.49 30.19
N SER A 261 -3.31 38.75 30.42
CA SER A 261 -4.64 39.17 30.88
C SER A 261 -5.75 38.99 29.82
N GLY A 262 -5.40 38.72 28.56
CA GLY A 262 -6.34 38.41 27.48
C GLY A 262 -6.68 36.92 27.35
N CYS A 263 -6.22 36.07 28.29
CA CYS A 263 -6.51 34.65 28.24
C CYS A 263 -8.01 34.37 28.46
N ARG A 264 -8.56 33.45 27.68
CA ARG A 264 -9.95 32.98 27.80
C ARG A 264 -10.23 32.26 29.14
N PHE A 265 -9.18 31.81 29.82
CA PHE A 265 -9.24 31.08 31.08
C PHE A 265 -8.78 31.98 32.24
N SER A 266 -9.33 31.77 33.44
CA SER A 266 -9.04 32.64 34.59
C SER A 266 -7.60 32.51 35.06
N HIS A 267 -6.93 33.65 35.20
CA HIS A 267 -5.67 33.81 35.92
C HIS A 267 -6.04 34.48 37.25
N GLY A 268 -6.06 33.72 38.35
CA GLY A 268 -6.43 34.28 39.65
C GLY A 268 -5.43 35.34 40.10
N ASP A 269 -5.88 36.58 40.34
CA ASP A 269 -5.04 37.65 40.85
C ASP A 269 -4.75 37.41 42.34
N SER A 270 -3.48 37.24 42.70
CA SER A 270 -2.99 37.45 44.06
C SER A 270 -1.83 38.43 43.99
N LYS A 271 -2.13 39.70 44.29
CA LYS A 271 -1.13 40.77 44.43
C LYS A 271 -0.47 40.68 45.80
N THR A 272 0.85 40.50 45.82
CA THR A 272 1.85 41.11 46.73
C THR A 272 3.22 40.72 46.16
N SER A 273 3.89 41.57 45.38
CA SER A 273 4.77 42.68 45.78
C SER A 273 6.26 42.30 45.81
N SER A 274 7.00 42.98 44.94
CA SER A 274 8.34 43.54 45.19
C SER A 274 9.61 42.70 44.98
N GLN A 275 10.36 43.16 43.96
CA GLN A 275 11.80 43.52 43.99
C GLN A 275 12.86 42.54 43.43
N ASN A 276 13.40 43.00 42.29
CA ASN A 276 14.81 43.26 41.97
C ASN A 276 15.86 42.15 41.76
N SER A 277 16.60 42.40 40.67
CA SER A 277 18.03 42.16 40.42
C SER A 277 18.44 40.88 39.67
N THR A 278 18.85 41.10 38.42
CA THR A 278 19.98 40.46 37.73
C THR A 278 21.25 40.45 38.60
N PRO A 279 22.13 39.44 38.47
CA PRO A 279 23.33 39.64 37.64
C PRO A 279 23.80 38.39 36.86
N SER A 280 24.63 38.62 35.82
CA SER A 280 25.48 37.63 35.14
C SER A 280 26.96 37.77 35.62
N PRO A 281 27.95 37.02 35.09
CA PRO A 281 28.29 35.59 35.15
C PRO A 281 29.63 35.34 35.93
N PRO A 282 30.20 34.11 35.97
CA PRO A 282 31.42 33.90 35.15
C PRO A 282 31.63 32.48 34.57
N THR A 283 32.44 32.46 33.52
CA THR A 283 33.03 31.32 32.80
C THR A 283 34.19 30.69 33.58
N VAL A 284 34.23 29.37 33.79
CA VAL A 284 35.45 28.52 33.78
C VAL A 284 35.03 27.09 33.41
N GLY A 285 35.71 26.50 32.42
CA GLY A 285 35.37 25.21 31.83
C GLY A 285 35.94 23.98 32.56
N THR A 286 35.33 22.83 32.28
CA THR A 286 36.02 21.54 32.30
C THR A 286 35.35 20.63 31.26
N SER A 287 36.12 20.28 30.24
CA SER A 287 35.70 19.43 29.13
C SER A 287 35.58 17.98 29.59
N THR A 288 34.37 17.42 29.55
CA THR A 288 34.14 15.97 29.45
C THR A 288 32.99 15.75 28.48
N LYS A 289 33.33 15.39 27.24
CA LYS A 289 32.35 14.98 26.23
C LYS A 289 31.92 13.55 26.56
N ASN A 290 30.78 13.40 27.21
CA ASN A 290 30.03 12.15 27.24
C ASN A 290 29.31 11.99 25.90
N PHE A 291 29.77 11.07 25.07
CA PHE A 291 29.00 10.59 23.91
C PHE A 291 28.14 9.41 24.35
N ALA A 292 26.86 9.68 24.60
CA ALA A 292 25.81 8.67 24.57
C ALA A 292 24.72 9.21 23.66
N SER A 293 24.78 8.81 22.38
CA SER A 293 23.74 9.14 21.39
C SER A 293 23.02 7.87 20.97
N ASP A 294 21.73 7.87 21.27
CA ASP A 294 20.69 6.96 20.83
C ASP A 294 20.72 6.68 19.31
N TRP A 295 20.82 5.41 18.92
CA TRP A 295 20.68 4.97 17.52
C TRP A 295 19.24 4.59 17.12
N ARG A 296 18.20 5.08 17.82
CA ARG A 296 16.80 4.69 17.55
C ARG A 296 15.89 5.81 17.06
N HIS A 297 16.41 6.77 16.29
CA HIS A 297 15.59 7.74 15.56
C HIS A 297 16.04 7.84 14.09
N GLY A 298 15.29 7.19 13.20
CA GLY A 298 15.37 7.43 11.76
C GLY A 298 14.76 8.79 11.42
N SER A 299 15.60 9.82 11.38
CA SER A 299 15.26 11.11 10.79
C SER A 299 15.67 11.11 9.32
N THR A 300 14.72 11.51 8.47
CA THR A 300 14.91 11.81 7.04
C THR A 300 15.85 13.01 6.87
N HIS A 301 17.15 12.76 6.92
CA HIS A 301 18.24 13.50 6.27
C HIS A 301 19.50 12.65 6.40
N ALA A 302 19.71 11.72 5.47
CA ALA A 302 20.93 10.94 5.37
C ALA A 302 22.07 11.83 4.85
N ALA A 303 22.84 12.39 5.78
CA ALA A 303 24.23 12.78 5.58
C ALA A 303 24.92 12.73 6.94
N ASN A 304 25.87 11.79 7.07
CA ASN A 304 26.82 11.64 8.18
C ASN A 304 26.37 10.88 9.43
N SER A 305 25.68 9.75 9.28
CA SER A 305 25.95 8.62 10.20
C SER A 305 27.34 8.09 9.87
N ASN A 306 28.21 7.89 10.86
CA ASN A 306 29.63 7.50 10.73
C ASN A 306 29.84 6.13 10.05
N ILE A 307 29.50 6.02 8.78
CA ILE A 307 29.70 4.84 7.95
C ILE A 307 31.21 4.55 7.77
N GLU A 308 32.06 5.59 7.90
CA GLU A 308 33.52 5.47 7.92
C GLU A 308 34.08 4.71 9.14
N CYS A 309 33.28 4.46 10.17
CA CYS A 309 33.68 3.67 11.33
C CYS A 309 33.32 2.17 11.22
N LEU A 310 32.71 1.74 10.11
CA LEU A 310 32.47 0.32 9.87
C LEU A 310 33.76 -0.35 9.39
N PRO A 311 34.07 -1.57 9.88
CA PRO A 311 35.24 -2.31 9.41
C PRO A 311 35.08 -2.60 7.91
N ARG A 312 36.17 -2.49 7.16
CA ARG A 312 36.19 -2.93 5.76
C ARG A 312 36.17 -4.46 5.74
N LYS A 313 35.65 -5.02 4.65
CA LYS A 313 35.50 -6.48 4.52
C LYS A 313 36.83 -7.20 4.62
N GLU A 314 37.91 -6.59 4.14
CA GLU A 314 39.25 -7.15 4.12
C GLU A 314 39.89 -7.19 5.52
N ASP A 315 39.39 -6.37 6.45
CA ASP A 315 39.88 -6.27 7.82
C ASP A 315 39.21 -7.31 8.76
N ILE A 316 38.23 -8.09 8.25
CA ILE A 316 37.55 -9.17 8.97
C ILE A 316 38.12 -10.52 8.53
N THR A 317 38.75 -11.26 9.45
CA THR A 317 39.30 -12.59 9.16
C THR A 317 38.17 -13.57 8.79
N ASP A 318 38.42 -14.41 7.77
CA ASP A 318 37.45 -15.41 7.32
C ASP A 318 36.98 -16.32 8.48
N GLY A 319 35.66 -16.42 8.64
CA GLY A 319 35.02 -17.18 9.72
C GLY A 319 34.79 -16.39 11.01
N PHE A 320 35.22 -15.13 11.10
CA PHE A 320 34.99 -14.25 12.25
C PHE A 320 33.99 -13.12 11.95
N VAL A 321 33.41 -12.56 13.01
CA VAL A 321 32.45 -11.46 12.94
C VAL A 321 33.00 -10.30 13.78
N ALA A 322 33.01 -9.09 13.23
CA ALA A 322 33.42 -7.91 13.96
C ALA A 322 32.37 -7.51 15.00
N ILE A 323 32.82 -7.13 16.20
CA ILE A 323 31.97 -6.63 17.29
C ILE A 323 32.54 -5.32 17.84
N ASN A 324 31.69 -4.45 18.38
CA ASN A 324 32.13 -3.25 19.10
C ASN A 324 32.45 -3.57 20.58
N ALA A 325 32.85 -2.55 21.35
CA ALA A 325 33.15 -2.68 22.78
C ALA A 325 31.93 -3.05 23.65
N ASP A 326 30.72 -2.91 23.12
CA ASP A 326 29.44 -3.24 23.76
C ASP A 326 28.92 -4.62 23.33
N GLU A 327 29.76 -5.45 22.68
CA GLU A 327 29.46 -6.78 22.14
C GLU A 327 28.43 -6.82 20.99
N ASP A 328 28.07 -5.68 20.40
CA ASP A 328 27.19 -5.65 19.23
C ASP A 328 27.96 -6.01 17.95
N ARG A 329 27.33 -6.86 17.12
CA ARG A 329 27.83 -7.21 15.78
C ARG A 329 27.87 -5.99 14.86
N LEU A 330 29.02 -5.78 14.23
CA LEU A 330 29.24 -4.79 13.19
C LEU A 330 29.23 -5.45 11.81
N ASP A 331 28.48 -4.87 10.87
CA ASP A 331 28.50 -5.28 9.47
C ASP A 331 29.67 -4.60 8.73
N ALA A 332 30.17 -5.28 7.69
CA ALA A 332 31.23 -4.74 6.86
C ALA A 332 30.72 -3.57 5.99
N TYR A 333 31.55 -2.55 5.80
CA TYR A 333 31.23 -1.44 4.92
C TYR A 333 31.02 -1.91 3.47
N LEU A 334 29.89 -1.50 2.87
CA LEU A 334 29.59 -1.70 1.45
C LEU A 334 29.68 -0.34 0.74
N PRO A 335 30.65 -0.13 -0.17
CA PRO A 335 30.72 1.10 -0.93
C PRO A 335 29.52 1.24 -1.87
N ALA A 336 29.10 2.48 -2.14
CA ALA A 336 28.06 2.77 -3.11
C ALA A 336 28.51 2.35 -4.53
N LEU A 337 27.59 1.76 -5.30
CA LEU A 337 27.84 1.33 -6.67
C LEU A 337 27.95 2.54 -7.63
N ASP A 338 28.78 2.40 -8.67
CA ASP A 338 29.13 3.46 -9.62
C ASP A 338 27.92 4.19 -10.24
N PRO A 339 27.97 5.53 -10.36
CA PRO A 339 26.86 6.35 -10.86
C PRO A 339 26.55 6.18 -12.35
N GLU A 340 27.40 5.52 -13.14
CA GLU A 340 27.17 5.29 -14.58
C GLU A 340 26.06 4.27 -14.89
N ALA A 341 25.67 3.44 -13.91
CA ALA A 341 24.59 2.46 -14.07
C ALA A 341 23.17 3.08 -14.14
N ASN A 342 23.03 4.39 -13.87
CA ASN A 342 21.73 5.10 -13.81
C ASN A 342 21.35 5.87 -15.08
N SER A 343 22.06 5.71 -16.20
CA SER A 343 21.85 6.50 -17.42
C SER A 343 20.92 5.88 -18.48
N SER A 344 20.24 4.76 -18.20
CA SER A 344 19.26 4.20 -19.13
C SER A 344 17.88 4.84 -18.93
N PRO A 345 17.29 5.52 -19.94
CA PRO A 345 15.97 6.12 -19.82
C PRO A 345 14.88 5.04 -19.69
N PRO A 346 13.83 5.25 -18.86
CA PRO A 346 12.71 4.32 -18.79
C PRO A 346 11.90 4.37 -20.10
N LEU A 347 11.67 3.20 -20.70
CA LEU A 347 10.79 3.02 -21.87
C LEU A 347 9.37 3.49 -21.54
N ASN A 348 8.97 4.64 -22.09
CA ASN A 348 7.68 5.26 -21.84
C ASN A 348 6.63 4.77 -22.87
N ILE A 349 6.12 3.55 -22.63
CA ILE A 349 5.22 2.81 -23.52
C ILE A 349 3.87 3.54 -23.76
N SER A 350 3.43 4.36 -22.82
CA SER A 350 2.15 5.08 -22.88
C SER A 350 2.10 6.18 -23.94
N ARG A 351 3.24 6.77 -24.33
CA ARG A 351 3.32 7.75 -25.44
C ARG A 351 3.34 7.08 -26.82
N ALA A 352 3.78 5.82 -26.92
CA ALA A 352 3.74 5.07 -28.18
C ALA A 352 2.32 4.62 -28.54
N LEU A 353 1.52 4.26 -27.54
CA LEU A 353 0.13 3.79 -27.73
C LEU A 353 -0.83 4.91 -28.16
N SER A 354 -0.58 6.18 -27.79
CA SER A 354 -1.42 7.30 -28.20
C SER A 354 -1.27 7.68 -29.69
N HIS A 355 -0.12 7.37 -30.30
CA HIS A 355 0.11 7.62 -31.73
C HIS A 355 -0.50 6.54 -32.62
N VAL A 356 -0.58 5.29 -32.16
CA VAL A 356 -1.22 4.18 -32.90
C VAL A 356 -2.72 4.41 -33.05
N THR A 357 -3.38 4.99 -32.05
CA THR A 357 -4.81 5.30 -32.08
C THR A 357 -5.18 6.48 -32.99
N ALA A 358 -4.20 7.24 -33.49
CA ALA A 358 -4.42 8.43 -34.31
C ALA A 358 -4.07 8.26 -35.80
N ALA A 359 -3.55 7.09 -36.21
CA ALA A 359 -3.16 6.82 -37.60
C ALA A 359 -4.36 6.32 -38.44
N GLU A 360 -4.76 7.10 -39.45
CA GLU A 360 -5.97 6.85 -40.24
C GLU A 360 -5.74 5.89 -41.43
N ASN A 361 -4.51 5.43 -41.71
CA ASN A 361 -4.24 4.52 -42.83
C ASN A 361 -3.18 3.43 -42.55
N VAL A 362 -3.36 2.28 -43.20
CA VAL A 362 -2.62 1.01 -43.00
C VAL A 362 -1.12 1.15 -43.32
N ALA A 363 -0.75 2.03 -44.26
CA ALA A 363 0.66 2.28 -44.60
C ALA A 363 1.44 2.96 -43.46
N GLU A 364 0.79 3.87 -42.72
CA GLU A 364 1.39 4.57 -41.56
C GLU A 364 1.57 3.62 -40.37
N GLN A 365 0.59 2.74 -40.14
CA GLN A 365 0.70 1.67 -39.14
C GLN A 365 1.83 0.69 -39.46
N THR A 366 2.04 0.37 -40.74
CA THR A 366 3.09 -0.54 -41.18
C THR A 366 4.48 0.08 -41.00
N ALA A 367 4.66 1.35 -41.35
CA ALA A 367 5.93 2.08 -41.16
C ALA A 367 6.28 2.24 -39.67
N PHE A 368 5.28 2.47 -38.81
CA PHE A 368 5.48 2.59 -37.37
C PHE A 368 5.85 1.24 -36.72
N MET A 369 5.22 0.14 -37.14
CA MET A 369 5.56 -1.21 -36.67
C MET A 369 6.96 -1.64 -37.11
N ASP A 370 7.41 -1.22 -38.29
CA ASP A 370 8.77 -1.49 -38.78
C ASP A 370 9.84 -0.69 -37.99
N MET A 371 9.52 0.55 -37.60
CA MET A 371 10.37 1.36 -36.71
C MET A 371 10.45 0.77 -35.30
N PHE A 372 9.32 0.28 -34.76
CA PHE A 372 9.26 -0.34 -33.44
C PHE A 372 9.98 -1.69 -33.40
N ALA A 373 9.91 -2.48 -34.48
CA ALA A 373 10.67 -3.71 -34.63
C ALA A 373 12.19 -3.45 -34.63
N LYS A 374 12.64 -2.37 -35.28
CA LYS A 374 14.06 -1.96 -35.27
C LYS A 374 14.56 -1.57 -33.89
N GLU A 375 13.77 -0.81 -33.12
CA GLU A 375 14.09 -0.44 -31.72
C GLU A 375 14.11 -1.66 -30.79
N LEU A 376 13.16 -2.60 -30.96
CA LEU A 376 13.11 -3.84 -30.18
C LEU A 376 14.31 -4.76 -30.44
N ILE A 377 14.79 -4.81 -31.69
CA ILE A 377 16.01 -5.54 -32.07
C ILE A 377 17.26 -4.95 -31.38
N VAL A 378 17.35 -3.62 -31.27
CA VAL A 378 18.46 -2.94 -30.58
C VAL A 378 18.43 -3.22 -29.07
N ALA A 379 17.25 -3.25 -28.44
CA ALA A 379 17.13 -3.58 -27.02
C ALA A 379 17.51 -5.04 -26.70
N ILE A 380 17.16 -5.97 -27.59
CA ILE A 380 17.48 -7.40 -27.46
C ILE A 380 18.99 -7.67 -27.62
N ALA A 381 19.68 -6.87 -28.43
CA ALA A 381 21.13 -6.97 -28.61
C ALA A 381 21.94 -6.59 -27.35
N SER A 382 21.41 -5.73 -26.47
CA SER A 382 22.08 -5.29 -25.24
C SER A 382 22.07 -6.34 -24.10
N VAL A 383 21.22 -7.38 -24.22
CA VAL A 383 21.07 -8.46 -23.21
C VAL A 383 21.75 -9.77 -23.66
N GLY A 384 22.66 -9.70 -24.64
CA GLY A 384 23.53 -10.83 -25.02
C GLY A 384 22.85 -11.98 -25.77
N LYS A 385 21.63 -11.79 -26.29
CA LYS A 385 20.99 -12.74 -27.22
C LYS A 385 20.46 -11.99 -28.43
N VAL A 386 21.25 -11.93 -29.50
CA VAL A 386 20.83 -11.30 -30.75
C VAL A 386 19.95 -12.28 -31.54
N ILE A 387 18.67 -11.94 -31.75
CA ILE A 387 17.83 -12.55 -32.79
C ILE A 387 17.65 -11.48 -33.87
N VAL A 388 18.26 -11.69 -35.05
CA VAL A 388 18.04 -10.82 -36.21
C VAL A 388 16.91 -11.41 -37.04
N VAL A 389 15.80 -10.67 -37.16
CA VAL A 389 14.73 -11.00 -38.12
C VAL A 389 14.83 -10.01 -39.28
N SER A 390 15.16 -10.50 -40.47
CA SER A 390 15.09 -9.74 -41.72
C SER A 390 13.76 -10.03 -42.42
N SER A 391 13.20 -9.03 -43.09
CA SER A 391 11.96 -9.09 -43.88
C SER A 391 12.02 -10.01 -45.11
N SER A 392 13.14 -10.72 -45.31
CA SER A 392 13.38 -11.66 -46.42
C SER A 392 13.68 -13.09 -45.98
N GLY A 393 13.54 -13.44 -44.69
CA GLY A 393 13.68 -14.81 -44.18
C GLY A 393 14.47 -14.91 -42.88
N VAL A 394 14.11 -15.91 -42.06
CA VAL A 394 14.77 -16.21 -40.77
C VAL A 394 15.91 -17.19 -41.01
N SER A 395 17.15 -16.79 -40.74
CA SER A 395 18.32 -17.67 -40.72
C SER A 395 18.78 -17.88 -39.28
N PHE A 396 18.76 -19.13 -38.81
CA PHE A 396 19.31 -19.50 -37.50
C PHE A 396 20.80 -19.77 -37.62
N PHE A 397 21.62 -19.06 -36.84
CA PHE A 397 23.01 -19.46 -36.57
C PHE A 397 23.11 -19.97 -35.14
N ALA A 398 23.39 -21.27 -34.98
CA ALA A 398 23.80 -21.85 -33.71
C ALA A 398 25.34 -21.91 -33.70
N PHE A 399 25.99 -21.09 -32.87
CA PHE A 399 27.40 -21.33 -32.53
C PHE A 399 27.45 -22.29 -31.35
N GLY A 400 27.90 -23.52 -31.63
CA GLY A 400 28.17 -24.54 -30.64
C GLY A 400 29.52 -24.33 -29.96
N GLY A 401 29.50 -24.49 -28.63
CA GLY A 401 30.61 -24.99 -27.82
C GLY A 401 31.63 -23.97 -27.32
N PHE A 402 31.72 -23.81 -26.00
CA PHE A 402 33.01 -23.74 -25.30
C PHE A 402 32.89 -24.42 -23.93
N ARG A 403 33.75 -25.43 -23.71
CA ARG A 403 33.97 -26.11 -22.43
C ARG A 403 34.73 -25.17 -21.50
N TRP A 404 34.41 -25.23 -20.21
CA TRP A 404 35.25 -24.69 -19.16
C TRP A 404 36.53 -25.54 -19.03
N ALA A 405 37.67 -24.88 -19.06
CA ALA A 405 38.92 -25.32 -18.46
C ALA A 405 39.30 -24.26 -17.42
#